data_AF-A0A933A3C1-F1
#
_entry.id   AF-A0A933A3C1-F1
#
_cell.length_a   1.000
_cell.length_b   1.000
_cell.length_c   1.000
_cell.angle_alpha   90.00
_cell.angle_beta   90.00
_cell.angle_gamma   90.00
#
_symmetry.space_group_name_H-M   'P 1'
#
loop_
_entity.id
_entity.type
_entity.pdbx_description
1 polymer ?
#
loop_
_entity_poly.entity_id
_entity_poly.type
_entity_poly.pdbx_seq_one_letter_code
_entity_poly.pdbx_strand_id
1 'polypeptide(L)' 'MFSPQNPNDLHFEQIRYEKDGPRATVAIPRPHVHNALAFKTLREMRRAFEDAA' A
#
# COMPACT_ATOMS: atom_id res chain seq x y z
N MET A 1 -14.35 -9.49 13.31
CA MET A 1 -13.42 -8.62 14.06
C MET A 1 -12.31 -8.23 13.11
N PHE A 2 -12.24 -6.96 12.69
CA PHE A 2 -11.11 -6.43 11.91
C PHE A 2 -10.05 -5.97 12.90
N SER A 3 -9.04 -6.80 13.14
CA SER A 3 -7.85 -6.38 13.86
C SER A 3 -6.96 -5.60 12.90
N PRO A 4 -6.38 -4.44 13.30
CA PRO A 4 -5.44 -3.72 12.45
C PRO A 4 -4.26 -4.64 12.13
N GLN A 5 -4.07 -4.97 10.85
CA GLN A 5 -2.94 -5.79 10.43
C GLN A 5 -1.67 -4.95 10.52
N ASN A 6 -0.57 -5.57 10.95
CA ASN A 6 0.72 -4.89 10.89
C ASN A 6 1.02 -4.62 9.41
N PRO A 7 1.30 -3.37 9.00
CA PRO A 7 1.64 -3.04 7.61
C PRO A 7 2.72 -3.94 7.00
N ASN A 8 3.65 -4.43 7.83
CA ASN A 8 4.72 -5.33 7.41
C ASN A 8 4.24 -6.74 7.03
N ASP A 9 3.05 -7.17 7.50
CA ASP A 9 2.47 -8.48 7.20
C ASP A 9 1.74 -8.51 5.84
N LEU A 10 1.55 -7.34 5.20
CA LEU A 10 0.88 -7.23 3.90
C LEU A 10 1.82 -7.55 2.72
N HIS A 11 3.14 -7.59 2.97
CA HIS A 11 4.18 -7.98 2.01
C HIS A 11 4.04 -7.32 0.62
N PHE A 12 3.82 -6.01 0.58
CA PHE A 12 3.76 -5.26 -0.67
C PHE A 12 5.12 -5.21 -1.36
N GLU A 13 5.12 -5.39 -2.68
CA GLU A 13 6.36 -5.40 -3.47
C GLU A 13 6.50 -4.18 -4.38
N GLN A 14 5.38 -3.60 -4.82
CA GLN A 14 5.36 -2.49 -5.79
C GLN A 14 4.98 -1.15 -5.16
N ILE A 15 4.48 -1.15 -3.92
CA ILE A 15 4.17 0.05 -3.14
C ILE A 15 4.91 0.04 -1.80
N ARG A 16 5.17 1.24 -1.26
CA ARG A 16 5.51 1.42 0.16
C ARG A 16 4.26 1.85 0.90
N TYR A 17 3.98 1.20 2.01
CA TYR A 17 2.81 1.46 2.84
C TYR A 17 3.23 1.75 4.28
N GLU A 18 2.80 2.89 4.80
CA GLU A 18 3.09 3.35 6.16
C GLU A 18 1.78 3.79 6.83
N LYS A 19 1.63 3.50 8.12
CA LYS A 19 0.54 4.01 8.95
C LYS A 19 1.12 4.79 10.12
N ASP A 20 0.62 6.01 10.29
CA ASP A 20 0.93 6.89 11.41
C ASP A 20 -0.37 7.42 12.02
N GLY A 21 -0.82 6.78 13.10
CA GLY A 21 -2.11 7.06 13.73
C GLY A 21 -3.29 6.92 12.76
N PRO A 22 -4.13 7.97 12.58
CA PRO A 22 -5.29 7.94 11.69
C PRO A 22 -4.92 8.12 10.21
N ARG A 23 -3.64 8.34 9.88
CA ARG A 23 -3.18 8.59 8.53
C ARG A 23 -2.45 7.37 7.98
N ALA A 24 -2.85 6.94 6.79
CA ALA A 24 -2.09 5.99 5.99
C ALA A 24 -1.43 6.72 4.80
N THR A 25 -0.21 6.32 4.46
CA THR A 25 0.54 6.82 3.30
C THR A 25 0.87 5.65 2.37
N VAL A 26 0.48 5.77 1.10
CA VAL A 26 0.80 4.81 0.04
C VAL A 26 1.69 5.51 -1.00
N ALA A 27 2.91 5.04 -1.19
CA ALA A 27 3.83 5.55 -2.19
C ALA A 27 4.12 4.50 -3.28
N ILE A 28 4.20 4.93 -4.54
CA ILE A 28 4.55 4.09 -5.69
C ILE A 28 5.98 4.48 -6.14
N PRO A 29 7.05 3.84 -5.64
CA PRO A 29 8.42 4.27 -5.90
C PRO A 29 8.95 3.71 -7.23
N ARG A 30 8.33 4.08 -8.35
CA ARG A 30 8.74 3.62 -9.71
C ARG A 30 9.17 4.80 -10.59
N PRO A 31 10.22 5.56 -10.20
CA PRO A 31 10.58 6.80 -10.90
C PRO A 31 11.01 6.58 -12.34
N HIS A 32 11.62 5.43 -12.65
CA HIS A 32 12.08 5.05 -13.99
C HIS A 32 10.94 4.90 -15.03
N VAL A 33 9.69 4.81 -14.57
CA VAL A 33 8.49 4.78 -15.41
C VAL A 33 7.44 5.78 -14.94
N HIS A 34 7.86 6.91 -14.36
CA HIS A 34 6.98 7.98 -13.87
C HIS A 34 5.84 7.48 -12.97
N ASN A 35 6.15 6.52 -12.09
CA ASN A 35 5.19 5.90 -11.16
C ASN A 35 4.00 5.22 -11.83
N ALA A 36 4.16 4.77 -13.09
CA ALA A 36 3.12 4.06 -13.82
C ALA A 36 2.58 2.86 -13.03
N LEU A 37 1.27 2.62 -13.17
CA LEU A 37 0.58 1.56 -12.46
C LEU A 37 0.65 0.26 -13.26
N ALA A 38 1.22 -0.78 -12.66
CA ALA A 38 1.08 -2.15 -13.16
C ALA A 38 -0.14 -2.82 -12.51
N PHE A 39 -0.62 -3.92 -13.09
CA PHE A 39 -1.73 -4.68 -12.52
C PHE A 39 -1.47 -5.11 -11.06
N LYS A 40 -0.22 -5.50 -10.75
CA LYS A 40 0.19 -5.82 -9.37
C LYS A 40 0.07 -4.61 -8.45
N THR A 41 0.54 -3.43 -8.87
CA THR A 41 0.40 -2.17 -8.12
C THR A 41 -1.06 -1.88 -7.77
N LEU A 42 -1.98 -2.03 -8.74
CA LEU A 42 -3.42 -1.81 -8.50
C LEU A 42 -3.99 -2.76 -7.44
N ARG A 43 -3.59 -4.04 -7.46
CA ARG A 43 -4.02 -5.03 -6.45
C ARG A 43 -3.49 -4.71 -5.06
N GLU A 44 -2.23 -4.30 -4.96
CA GLU A 44 -1.61 -3.91 -3.69
C GLU A 44 -2.24 -2.64 -3.13
N MET A 45 -2.49 -1.63 -3.98
CA MET A 45 -3.20 -0.40 -3.59
C MET A 45 -4.60 -0.70 -3.04
N ARG A 46 -5.35 -1.61 -3.68
CA ARG A 46 -6.67 -2.02 -3.16
C ARG A 46 -6.57 -2.52 -1.72
N ARG A 47 -5.62 -3.42 -1.44
CA ARG A 47 -5.40 -3.97 -0.10
C ARG A 47 -4.96 -2.88 0.90
N ALA A 48 -4.07 -1.98 0.49
CA ALA A 48 -3.65 -0.87 1.34
C ALA A 48 -4.82 0.06 1.70
N PHE A 49 -5.74 0.30 0.76
CA PHE A 49 -6.93 1.11 1.01
C PHE A 49 -7.97 0.38 1.87
N GLU A 50 -8.13 -0.94 1.69
CA GLU A 50 -8.96 -1.77 2.56
C GLU A 50 -8.44 -1.80 4.01
N ASP A 51 -7.12 -1.82 4.22
CA ASP A 51 -6.53 -1.76 5.56
C ASP A 51 -6.56 -0.34 6.18
N ALA A 52 -6.59 0.70 5.34
CA ALA A 52 -6.65 2.09 5.80
C ALA A 52 -8.07 2.54 6.21
N ALA A 53 -9.11 1.85 5.76
CA ALA A 53 -10.53 2.13 6.06
C ALA A 53 -10.94 1.66 7.45
#